data_AF-A0A851DQC2-F1
#
_entry.id   AF-A0A851DQC2-F1
#
_cell.length_a   1.000
_cell.length_b   1.000
_cell.length_c   1.000
_cell.angle_alpha   90.00
_cell.angle_beta   90.00
_cell.angle_gamma   90.00
#
_symmetry.space_group_name_H-M   'P 1'
#
loop_
_entity.id
_entity.type
_entity.pdbx_description
1 polymer ?
#
loop_
_entity_poly.entity_id
_entity_poly.type
_entity_poly.pdbx_seq_one_letter_code
_entity_poly.pdbx_strand_id
1 'polypeptide(L)' 'SRRGDLEQQLRTVIDELGKASAKAQGLPTPVTSAARMETNRHVLYILRDP' A
#
# COMPACT_ATOMS: atom_id res chain seq x y z
N SER A 1 -18.78 2.16 -8.56
CA SER A 1 -18.62 1.38 -9.80
C SER A 1 -17.68 0.24 -9.46
N ARG A 2 -17.78 -0.93 -10.11
CA ARG A 2 -16.91 -2.07 -9.79
C ARG A 2 -15.41 -1.71 -9.78
N ARG A 3 -15.00 -0.80 -10.67
CA ARG A 3 -13.64 -0.27 -10.70
C ARG A 3 -13.26 0.51 -9.43
N GLY A 4 -14.11 1.43 -8.98
CA GLY A 4 -13.85 2.22 -7.77
C GLY A 4 -13.77 1.34 -6.52
N ASP A 5 -14.57 0.27 -6.44
CA ASP A 5 -14.55 -0.66 -5.32
C ASP A 5 -13.22 -1.45 -5.28
N LEU A 6 -12.73 -1.89 -6.45
CA LEU A 6 -11.42 -2.56 -6.58
C LEU A 6 -10.25 -1.61 -6.28
N GLU A 7 -10.33 -0.35 -6.74
CA GLU A 7 -9.34 0.68 -6.40
C GLU A 7 -9.29 0.90 -4.89
N GLN A 8 -10.44 0.97 -4.21
CA GLN A 8 -10.49 1.10 -2.76
C GLN A 8 -9.89 -0.12 -2.04
N GLN A 9 -10.15 -1.34 -2.52
CA GLN A 9 -9.53 -2.55 -1.97
C GLN A 9 -8.01 -2.54 -2.14
N LEU A 10 -7.51 -2.10 -3.31
CA LEU A 10 -6.06 -1.98 -3.54
C LEU A 10 -5.43 -0.96 -2.59
N ARG A 11 -6.09 0.19 -2.35
CA ARG A 11 -5.61 1.19 -1.37
C ARG A 11 -5.43 0.57 0.01
N THR A 12 -6.42 -0.21 0.46
CA THR A 12 -6.35 -0.92 1.75
C THR A 12 -5.20 -1.91 1.79
N VAL A 13 -4.98 -2.70 0.74
CA VAL A 13 -3.83 -3.63 0.67
C VAL A 13 -2.50 -2.88 0.79
N ILE A 14 -2.33 -1.76 0.08
CA ILE A 14 -1.11 -0.95 0.14
C ILE A 14 -0.89 -0.38 1.55
N ASP A 15 -1.95 0.12 2.19
CA ASP A 15 -1.85 0.68 3.55
C ASP A 15 -1.46 -0.38 4.57
N GLU A 16 -2.02 -1.59 4.48
CA GLU A 16 -1.65 -2.69 5.39
C GLU A 16 -0.23 -3.22 5.14
N LEU A 17 0.19 -3.33 3.87
CA LEU A 17 1.60 -3.64 3.55
C LEU A 17 2.56 -2.59 4.11
N GLY A 18 2.20 -1.31 4.00
CA GLY A 18 2.98 -0.20 4.55
C GLY A 18 3.13 -0.28 6.07
N LYS A 19 2.02 -0.55 6.79
CA LYS A 19 2.04 -0.74 8.25
C LYS A 19 2.87 -1.95 8.67
N ALA A 20 2.69 -3.09 8.00
CA ALA A 20 3.43 -4.31 8.29
C ALA A 20 4.94 -4.11 8.07
N SER A 21 5.32 -3.48 6.96
CA SER A 21 6.71 -3.16 6.62
C SER A 21 7.34 -2.20 7.62
N ALA A 22 6.62 -1.16 8.04
CA ALA A 22 7.10 -0.21 9.06
C ALA A 22 7.37 -0.90 10.40
N LYS A 23 6.46 -1.77 10.84
CA LYS A 23 6.62 -2.56 12.07
C LYS A 23 7.85 -3.47 12.00
N ALA A 24 8.03 -4.17 10.88
CA ALA A 24 9.17 -5.08 10.69
C ALA A 24 10.53 -4.34 10.70
N GLN A 25 10.56 -3.11 10.20
CA GLN A 25 11.76 -2.27 10.16
C GLN A 25 11.96 -1.43 11.44
N GLY A 26 11.02 -1.45 12.39
CA GLY A 26 11.07 -0.61 13.59
C GLY A 26 10.86 0.88 13.32
N LEU A 27 10.19 1.24 12.22
CA LEU A 27 9.90 2.62 11.86
C LEU A 27 8.68 3.16 12.64
N PRO A 28 8.69 4.44 13.06
CA PRO A 28 7.59 5.02 13.83
C PRO A 28 6.33 5.25 12.98
N THR A 29 6.47 5.37 11.66
CA THR A 29 5.36 5.55 10.72
C THR A 29 5.63 4.84 9.39
N PRO A 30 4.59 4.46 8.63
CA PRO A 30 4.74 3.90 7.29
C PRO A 30 5.34 4.90 6.28
N VAL A 31 6.39 4.45 5.60
CA VAL A 31 6.96 5.16 4.43
C VAL A 31 6.19 4.87 3.14
N THR A 32 5.41 3.79 3.11
CA THR A 32 4.52 3.39 2.01
C THR A 32 3.06 3.50 2.46
N SER A 33 2.22 4.13 1.64
CA SER A 33 0.76 4.18 1.80
C SER A 33 0.11 4.48 0.47
N ALA A 34 -1.19 4.20 0.33
CA ALA A 34 -1.93 4.51 -0.88
C ALA A 34 -1.86 6.01 -1.24
N ALA A 35 -2.04 6.87 -0.24
CA ALA A 35 -1.95 8.33 -0.42
C ALA A 35 -0.56 8.77 -0.92
N ARG A 36 0.53 8.15 -0.45
CA ARG A 36 1.88 8.45 -0.95
C ARG A 36 2.09 7.95 -2.37
N MET A 37 1.54 6.79 -2.74
CA MET A 37 1.60 6.26 -4.10
C MET A 37 0.85 7.16 -5.11
N GLU A 38 -0.26 7.77 -4.70
CA GLU A 38 -1.04 8.68 -5.56
C GLU A 38 -0.37 10.04 -5.79
N THR A 39 0.41 10.49 -4.80
CA THR A 39 1.03 11.83 -4.81
C THR A 39 2.48 11.81 -5.31
N ASN A 40 3.06 10.63 -5.53
CA ASN A 40 4.45 10.46 -5.96
C ASN A 40 4.57 9.56 -7.19
N ARG A 41 5.71 9.60 -7.87
CA ARG A 41 6.02 8.72 -9.01
C ARG A 41 6.67 7.41 -8.56
N HIS A 42 6.06 6.75 -7.59
CA HIS A 42 6.51 5.45 -7.11
C HIS A 42 5.87 4.32 -7.92
N VAL A 43 6.60 3.22 -8.06
CA VAL A 43 6.07 1.95 -8.59
C VAL A 43 6.18 0.92 -7.49
N LEU A 44 5.09 0.23 -7.19
CA LEU A 44 5.03 -0.81 -6.16
C LEU A 44 4.80 -2.16 -6.82
N TYR A 45 5.66 -3.13 -6.51
CA TYR A 45 5.50 -4.52 -6.91
C TYR A 45 4.98 -5.31 -5.72
N ILE A 46 3.88 -6.07 -5.91
CA ILE A 46 3.26 -6.89 -4.86
C ILE A 46 3.43 -8.35 -5.24
N LEU A 47 4.14 -9.10 -4.40
CA LEU A 47 4.21 -10.55 -4.50
C LEU A 47 2.93 -11.16 -3.92
N ARG A 48 2.39 -12.15 -4.62
CA ARG A 48 1.23 -12.95 -4.21
C ARG A 48 1.60 -14.42 -4.37
N ASP A 49 1.23 -15.24 -3.40
CA ASP A 49 1.23 -16.69 -3.59
C ASP A 49 0.12 -17.05 -4.60
N PRO A 50 0.35 -17.98 -5.56
CA PRO A 50 -0.61 -18.28 -6.63
C PRO A 50 -2.03 -18.59 -6.14
#